data_AF-A0A1G3LAW8-F1
#
_entry.id   AF-A0A1G3LAW8-F1
#
_cell.length_a   1.000
_cell.length_b   1.000
_cell.length_c   1.000
_cell.angle_alpha   90.00
_cell.angle_beta   90.00
_cell.angle_gamma   90.00
#
_symmetry.space_group_name_H-M   'P 1'
#
loop_
_entity.id
_entity.type
_entity.pdbx_description
1 polymer ?
#
loop_
_entity_poly.entity_id
_entity_poly.type
_entity_poly.pdbx_seq_one_letter_code
_entity_poly.pdbx_strand_id
1 'polypeptide(L)'
;MKTNRIPEKQSRAISQALRDLTEAICNATGQPEALGFLGGEHGYGAEYESDVFNMMPFYWGDCTCGWEDRYNEWLDNNPHSDECYQSELTRRGYLNIPGYDDYNANLPDDDDDLPYKLAQEWGLSDRGCAVHCTCGRDARSMEWEVQNPHPAACPVEAPNFHYKPSGTMVCWYKYIGRGMAWNGSPLPKGWLDECLKVVSA
;
A
#
# COMPACT_ATOMS: atom_id res chain seq x y z
N MET A 1 -2.04 -2.21 -11.69
CA MET A 1 -1.40 -1.27 -12.64
C MET A 1 0.12 -1.39 -12.55
N LYS A 2 0.91 -1.38 -13.64
CA LYS A 2 2.39 -1.38 -13.51
C LYS A 2 2.85 -0.01 -12.99
N THR A 3 3.31 0.06 -11.75
CA THR A 3 3.86 1.28 -11.16
C THR A 3 5.37 1.26 -11.27
N ASN A 4 5.97 2.42 -11.55
CA ASN A 4 7.41 2.59 -11.55
C ASN A 4 7.81 3.35 -10.29
N ARG A 5 8.78 2.82 -9.55
CA ARG A 5 9.36 3.53 -8.40
C ARG A 5 9.97 4.85 -8.88
N ILE A 6 9.64 5.94 -8.20
CA ILE A 6 10.20 7.24 -8.55
C ILE A 6 11.68 7.26 -8.14
N PRO A 7 12.61 7.69 -9.03
CA PRO A 7 14.02 7.87 -8.69
C PRO A 7 14.19 8.77 -7.46
N GLU A 8 15.09 8.43 -6.54
CA GLU A 8 15.16 9.07 -5.21
C GLU A 8 15.23 10.62 -5.26
N LYS A 9 16.07 11.17 -6.13
CA LYS A 9 16.19 12.63 -6.29
C LYS A 9 14.88 13.28 -6.76
N GLN A 10 14.17 12.63 -7.68
CA GLN A 10 12.89 13.10 -8.18
C GLN A 10 11.81 12.92 -7.11
N SER A 11 11.87 11.84 -6.33
CA SER A 11 10.95 11.58 -5.23
C SER A 11 10.94 12.74 -4.25
N ARG A 12 12.11 13.25 -3.80
CA ARG A 12 12.15 14.37 -2.84
C ARG A 12 11.51 15.64 -3.40
N ALA A 13 11.80 16.00 -4.64
CA ALA A 13 11.25 17.19 -5.28
C ALA A 13 9.73 17.09 -5.46
N ILE A 14 9.23 15.93 -5.92
CA ILE A 14 7.80 15.68 -6.09
C ILE A 14 7.10 15.64 -4.73
N SER A 15 7.69 15.01 -3.72
CA SER A 15 7.13 14.97 -2.37
C SER A 15 6.96 16.37 -1.79
N GLN A 16 7.96 17.25 -1.94
CA GLN A 16 7.84 18.63 -1.46
C GLN A 16 6.75 19.37 -2.22
N ALA A 17 6.74 19.30 -3.55
CA ALA A 17 5.73 19.95 -4.38
C ALA A 17 4.29 19.49 -4.04
N LEU A 18 4.08 18.20 -3.73
CA LEU A 18 2.77 17.70 -3.31
C LEU A 18 2.35 18.19 -1.92
N ARG A 19 3.31 18.41 -1.00
CA ARG A 19 3.05 19.02 0.31
C ARG A 19 2.69 20.50 0.18
N ASP A 20 3.42 21.23 -0.66
CA ASP A 20 3.13 22.64 -0.96
C ASP A 20 1.73 22.77 -1.61
N LEU A 21 1.36 21.84 -2.49
CA LEU A 21 0.00 21.78 -3.06
C LEU A 21 -1.06 21.44 -2.00
N THR A 22 -0.75 20.52 -1.08
CA THR A 22 -1.65 20.16 0.03
C THR A 22 -1.90 21.36 0.95
N GLU A 23 -0.86 22.11 1.31
CA GLU A 23 -0.96 23.36 2.07
C GLU A 23 -1.89 24.37 1.36
N ALA A 24 -1.67 24.59 0.06
CA ALA A 24 -2.51 25.49 -0.72
C ALA A 24 -3.99 25.08 -0.73
N ILE A 25 -4.28 23.78 -0.86
CA ILE A 25 -5.64 23.24 -0.81
C ILE A 25 -6.27 23.48 0.57
N CYS A 26 -5.56 23.15 1.65
CA CYS A 26 -6.04 23.36 3.02
C CYS A 26 -6.37 24.84 3.27
N ASN A 27 -5.47 25.74 2.87
CA ASN A 27 -5.65 27.18 3.01
C ASN A 27 -6.85 27.71 2.19
N ALA A 28 -7.07 27.22 0.97
CA ALA A 28 -8.15 27.68 0.10
C ALA A 28 -9.52 27.12 0.50
N THR A 29 -9.57 25.87 0.98
CA THR A 29 -10.83 25.15 1.25
C THR A 29 -11.24 25.16 2.72
N GLY A 30 -10.32 25.49 3.63
CA GLY A 30 -10.51 25.35 5.07
C GLY A 30 -10.56 23.90 5.54
N GLN A 31 -10.15 22.94 4.71
CA GLN A 31 -10.04 21.55 5.13
C GLN A 31 -9.05 21.43 6.29
N PRO A 32 -9.41 20.68 7.34
CA PRO A 32 -8.49 20.43 8.43
C PRO A 32 -7.29 19.66 7.90
N GLU A 33 -6.11 20.01 8.40
CA GLU A 33 -4.91 19.23 8.16
C GLU A 33 -5.10 17.82 8.72
N ALA A 34 -4.68 16.83 7.94
CA ALA A 34 -4.66 15.46 8.39
C ALA A 34 -3.64 15.32 9.53
N LEU A 35 -4.15 15.12 10.74
CA LEU A 35 -3.34 15.00 11.95
C LEU A 35 -2.53 13.69 11.92
N GLY A 36 -1.22 13.81 11.73
CA GLY A 36 -0.32 12.66 11.83
C GLY A 36 1.14 13.03 12.07
N PHE A 37 1.77 12.35 13.04
CA PHE A 37 3.14 12.64 13.47
C PHE A 37 4.20 12.37 12.39
N LEU A 38 3.97 11.37 11.52
CA LEU A 38 4.99 10.88 10.60
C LEU A 38 5.05 11.63 9.27
N GLY A 39 3.91 12.14 8.79
CA GLY A 39 3.84 12.90 7.54
C GLY A 39 4.18 14.37 7.70
N GLY A 40 4.03 14.92 8.91
CA GLY A 40 4.00 16.36 9.13
C GLY A 40 2.65 16.97 8.73
N GLU A 41 2.54 18.28 8.92
CA GLU A 41 1.31 19.09 8.79
C GLU A 41 0.56 18.88 7.46
N HIS A 42 1.29 18.90 6.34
CA HIS A 42 0.73 18.70 4.99
C HIS A 42 1.18 17.36 4.36
N GLY A 43 1.52 16.39 5.21
CA GLY A 43 2.17 15.16 4.79
C GLY A 43 1.26 14.12 4.16
N TYR A 44 -0.05 14.20 4.37
CA TYR A 44 -0.96 13.10 4.05
C TYR A 44 -1.76 13.31 2.76
N GLY A 45 -1.64 14.50 2.14
CA GLY A 45 -2.52 14.95 1.06
C GLY A 45 -3.78 15.63 1.59
N ALA A 46 -4.58 16.17 0.68
CA ALA A 46 -5.91 16.73 0.94
C ALA A 46 -6.89 16.19 -0.11
N GLU A 47 -8.21 16.27 0.16
CA GLU A 47 -9.23 15.90 -0.82
C GLU A 47 -9.51 17.10 -1.74
N TYR A 48 -9.22 16.98 -3.03
CA TYR A 48 -9.47 18.06 -3.97
C TYR A 48 -9.65 17.55 -5.39
N GLU A 49 -10.70 18.01 -6.07
CA GLU A 49 -10.95 17.70 -7.47
C GLU A 49 -11.17 18.98 -8.29
N SER A 50 -10.53 19.03 -9.46
CA SER A 50 -10.69 20.06 -10.49
C SER A 50 -10.58 19.45 -11.89
N ASP A 51 -10.75 20.26 -12.93
CA ASP A 51 -10.50 19.82 -14.31
C ASP A 51 -9.01 19.53 -14.60
N VAL A 52 -8.09 20.01 -13.76
CA VAL A 52 -6.64 19.86 -13.92
C VAL A 52 -6.11 18.64 -13.15
N PHE A 53 -6.60 18.40 -11.95
CA PHE A 53 -6.10 17.30 -11.14
C PHE A 53 -7.13 16.79 -10.13
N ASN A 54 -6.88 15.59 -9.64
CA ASN A 54 -7.49 15.05 -8.43
C ASN A 54 -6.41 14.74 -7.40
N MET A 55 -6.66 15.05 -6.14
CA MET A 55 -5.87 14.62 -5.00
C MET A 55 -6.79 13.99 -3.95
N MET A 56 -6.34 12.88 -3.38
CA MET A 56 -6.95 12.27 -2.22
C MET A 56 -5.86 11.76 -1.27
N PRO A 57 -6.10 11.79 0.06
CA PRO A 57 -5.20 11.18 1.02
C PRO A 57 -5.04 9.68 0.81
N PHE A 58 -4.14 9.06 1.57
CA PHE A 58 -4.10 7.61 1.64
C PHE A 58 -5.43 7.07 2.19
N TYR A 59 -6.04 6.12 1.49
CA TYR A 59 -7.29 5.51 1.91
C TYR A 59 -7.02 4.46 3.02
N TRP A 60 -7.58 4.71 4.20
CA TRP A 60 -7.43 3.84 5.37
C TRP A 60 -8.62 2.89 5.59
N GLY A 61 -9.67 3.02 4.77
CA GLY A 61 -10.86 2.18 4.87
C GLY A 61 -10.67 0.82 4.20
N ASP A 62 -11.67 -0.03 4.39
CA ASP A 62 -11.71 -1.37 3.82
C ASP A 62 -12.03 -1.33 2.31
N CYS A 63 -11.61 -2.38 1.60
CA CYS A 63 -11.98 -2.53 0.20
C CYS A 63 -13.49 -2.67 0.04
N THR A 64 -14.15 -1.69 -0.58
CA THR A 64 -15.60 -1.72 -0.80
C THR A 64 -16.04 -2.39 -2.10
N CYS A 65 -15.11 -2.89 -2.93
CA CYS A 65 -15.44 -3.45 -4.24
C CYS A 65 -15.60 -4.98 -4.25
N GLY A 66 -15.59 -5.63 -3.09
CA GLY A 66 -15.72 -7.09 -2.95
C GLY A 66 -14.51 -7.87 -3.48
N TRP A 67 -13.38 -7.20 -3.70
CA TRP A 67 -12.15 -7.89 -4.11
C TRP A 67 -11.59 -8.76 -2.98
N GLU A 68 -11.56 -8.24 -1.75
CA GLU A 68 -11.08 -8.97 -0.56
C GLU A 68 -11.90 -10.24 -0.34
N ASP A 69 -13.22 -10.18 -0.46
CA ASP A 69 -14.09 -11.35 -0.34
C ASP A 69 -13.73 -12.44 -1.36
N ARG A 70 -13.55 -12.06 -2.64
CA ARG A 70 -13.17 -13.00 -3.70
C ARG A 70 -11.77 -13.57 -3.49
N TYR A 71 -10.85 -12.75 -3.00
CA TYR A 71 -9.49 -13.19 -2.72
C TYR A 71 -9.45 -14.16 -1.54
N ASN A 72 -10.21 -13.87 -0.47
CA ASN A 72 -10.36 -14.77 0.67
C ASN A 72 -11.02 -16.09 0.26
N GLU A 73 -12.09 -16.06 -0.55
CA GLU A 73 -12.69 -17.27 -1.12
C GLU A 73 -11.68 -18.07 -1.98
N TRP A 74 -10.84 -17.38 -2.75
CA TRP A 74 -9.77 -18.05 -3.50
C TRP A 74 -8.74 -18.68 -2.56
N LEU A 75 -8.33 -17.99 -1.49
CA LEU A 75 -7.39 -18.49 -0.49
C LEU A 75 -7.91 -19.76 0.19
N ASP A 76 -9.20 -19.78 0.55
CA ASP A 76 -9.89 -20.93 1.17
C ASP A 76 -9.94 -22.14 0.22
N ASN A 77 -10.20 -21.91 -1.07
CA ASN A 77 -10.24 -22.95 -2.09
C ASN A 77 -8.87 -23.39 -2.60
N ASN A 78 -7.80 -22.67 -2.25
CA ASN A 78 -6.44 -22.94 -2.67
C ASN A 78 -5.50 -23.01 -1.47
N PRO A 79 -5.70 -23.95 -0.53
CA PRO A 79 -4.84 -24.08 0.63
C PRO A 79 -3.41 -24.41 0.22
N HIS A 80 -2.46 -24.16 1.12
CA HIS A 80 -1.12 -24.72 0.99
C HIS A 80 -1.21 -26.27 1.00
N SER A 81 -0.33 -26.96 0.28
CA SER A 81 -0.29 -28.43 0.39
C SER A 81 0.24 -28.84 1.77
N ASP A 82 -0.03 -30.06 2.20
CA ASP A 82 0.43 -30.57 3.50
C ASP A 82 1.97 -30.53 3.64
N GLU A 83 2.68 -30.67 2.52
CA GLU A 83 4.15 -30.59 2.41
C GLU A 83 4.68 -29.16 2.21
N CYS A 84 3.82 -28.14 2.27
CA CYS A 84 4.26 -26.75 2.21
C CYS A 84 4.91 -26.32 3.53
N TYR A 85 5.91 -25.45 3.42
CA TYR A 85 6.54 -24.76 4.55
C TYR A 85 5.48 -24.11 5.49
N GLN A 86 4.52 -23.35 4.94
CA GLN A 86 3.46 -22.72 5.74
C GLN A 86 2.61 -23.73 6.51
N SER A 87 2.31 -24.88 5.91
CA SER A 87 1.55 -25.94 6.57
C SER A 87 2.33 -26.56 7.73
N GLU A 88 3.66 -26.66 7.60
CA GLU A 88 4.54 -27.09 8.69
C GLU A 88 4.65 -26.03 9.81
N LEU A 89 4.72 -24.73 9.49
CA LEU A 89 4.68 -23.66 10.50
C LEU A 89 3.41 -23.74 11.34
N THR A 90 2.26 -23.88 10.68
CA THR A 90 0.96 -24.06 11.36
C THR A 90 0.93 -25.31 12.22
N ARG A 91 1.44 -26.45 11.71
CA ARG A 91 1.53 -27.71 12.47
C ARG A 91 2.42 -27.59 13.70
N ARG A 92 3.49 -26.80 13.64
CA ARG A 92 4.38 -26.52 14.79
C ARG A 92 3.85 -25.44 15.73
N GLY A 93 2.66 -24.89 15.46
CA GLY A 93 1.95 -23.98 16.37
C GLY A 93 2.21 -22.49 16.13
N TYR A 94 2.93 -22.11 15.07
CA TYR A 94 3.23 -20.69 14.81
C TYR A 94 1.98 -19.87 14.45
N LEU A 95 1.12 -20.40 13.57
CA LEU A 95 -0.08 -19.70 13.08
C LEU A 95 -1.38 -20.13 13.80
N ASN A 96 -1.28 -21.05 14.75
CA ASN A 96 -2.42 -21.58 15.52
C ASN A 96 -2.49 -20.99 16.94
N ILE A 97 -2.28 -19.68 17.09
CA ILE A 97 -2.46 -19.01 18.38
C ILE A 97 -3.95 -18.64 18.52
N PRO A 98 -4.71 -19.28 19.44
CA PRO A 98 -6.08 -18.86 19.72
C PRO A 98 -6.05 -17.44 20.28
N GLY A 99 -6.77 -16.51 19.66
CA GLY A 99 -6.87 -15.12 20.12
C GLY A 99 -5.93 -14.13 19.43
N TYR A 100 -5.62 -14.29 18.14
CA TYR A 100 -4.89 -13.26 17.37
C TYR A 100 -5.60 -11.88 17.36
N ASP A 101 -6.88 -11.83 17.75
CA ASP A 101 -7.66 -10.60 17.94
C ASP A 101 -7.51 -9.99 19.36
N ASP A 102 -6.97 -10.75 20.33
CA ASP A 102 -6.70 -10.30 21.69
C ASP A 102 -5.19 -10.28 21.91
N TYR A 103 -4.59 -9.10 21.86
CA TYR A 103 -3.19 -8.90 22.24
C TYR A 103 -2.96 -9.45 23.67
N ASN A 104 -2.50 -10.69 23.77
CA ASN A 104 -2.26 -11.34 25.05
C ASN A 104 -0.84 -11.01 25.52
N ALA A 105 -0.72 -9.95 26.32
CA ALA A 105 0.53 -9.52 26.95
C ALA A 105 1.15 -10.57 27.93
N ASN A 106 0.50 -11.72 28.13
CA ASN A 106 1.01 -12.84 28.91
C ASN A 106 1.41 -14.05 28.05
N LEU A 107 1.49 -13.90 26.73
CA LEU A 107 2.25 -14.87 25.94
C LEU A 107 3.69 -14.87 26.46
N PRO A 108 4.29 -16.04 26.74
CA PRO A 108 5.65 -16.11 27.24
C PRO A 108 6.60 -15.37 26.28
N ASP A 109 7.41 -14.47 26.83
CA ASP A 109 8.46 -13.75 26.09
C ASP A 109 9.30 -14.73 25.26
N ASP A 110 9.28 -14.52 23.94
CA ASP A 110 10.41 -14.61 23.01
C ASP A 110 11.34 -15.85 23.08
N ASP A 111 10.83 -17.01 22.67
CA ASP A 111 11.68 -18.02 22.01
C ASP A 111 11.06 -18.42 20.64
N ASP A 112 10.39 -17.46 20.00
CA ASP A 112 9.63 -17.59 18.74
C ASP A 112 10.53 -17.55 17.48
N ASP A 113 11.74 -18.12 17.61
CA ASP A 113 12.65 -18.41 16.49
C ASP A 113 12.14 -19.56 15.61
N LEU A 114 10.91 -20.04 15.83
CA LEU A 114 10.36 -21.19 15.12
C LEU A 114 10.40 -21.00 13.59
N PRO A 115 9.96 -19.86 13.01
CA PRO A 115 10.12 -19.62 11.58
C PRO A 115 11.58 -19.64 11.14
N TYR A 116 12.49 -19.06 11.94
CA TYR A 116 13.91 -19.02 11.62
C TYR A 116 14.53 -20.43 11.61
N LYS A 117 14.33 -21.20 12.68
CA LYS A 117 14.79 -22.60 12.81
C LYS A 117 14.22 -23.47 11.68
N LEU A 118 12.93 -23.32 11.38
CA LEU A 118 12.29 -24.08 10.33
C LEU A 118 12.79 -23.70 8.93
N ALA A 119 13.04 -22.41 8.67
CA ALA A 119 13.66 -21.96 7.43
C ALA A 119 15.04 -22.61 7.24
N GLN A 120 15.86 -22.65 8.29
CA GLN A 120 17.17 -23.31 8.25
C GLN A 120 17.07 -24.81 7.99
N GLU A 121 16.15 -25.50 8.68
CA GLU A 121 15.88 -26.94 8.46
C GLU A 121 15.51 -27.25 6.99
N TRP A 122 14.79 -26.34 6.33
CA TRP A 122 14.35 -26.48 4.94
C TRP A 122 15.33 -25.90 3.93
N GLY A 123 16.47 -25.38 4.38
CA GLY A 123 17.47 -24.74 3.51
C GLY A 123 16.98 -23.45 2.85
N LEU A 124 16.03 -22.75 3.48
CA LEU A 124 15.47 -21.47 3.03
C LEU A 124 16.21 -20.29 3.67
N SER A 125 16.00 -19.09 3.12
CA SER A 125 16.56 -17.85 3.64
C SER A 125 15.94 -17.47 4.98
N ASP A 126 16.73 -16.98 5.93
CA ASP A 126 16.22 -16.44 7.19
C ASP A 126 15.36 -15.17 6.99
N ARG A 127 15.63 -14.40 5.91
CA ARG A 127 14.79 -13.26 5.54
C ARG A 127 13.45 -13.74 5.01
N GLY A 128 12.37 -13.24 5.62
CA GLY A 128 11.01 -13.63 5.27
C GLY A 128 10.64 -15.02 5.78
N CYS A 129 11.35 -15.55 6.78
CA CYS A 129 11.11 -16.88 7.32
C CYS A 129 9.67 -17.12 7.81
N ALA A 130 8.92 -16.09 8.19
CA ALA A 130 7.50 -16.25 8.54
C ALA A 130 6.57 -16.50 7.33
N VAL A 131 7.02 -16.21 6.09
CA VAL A 131 6.13 -16.10 4.92
C VAL A 131 6.59 -16.92 3.70
N HIS A 132 7.60 -17.80 3.83
CA HIS A 132 8.01 -18.64 2.70
C HIS A 132 6.88 -19.56 2.23
N CYS A 133 6.83 -19.82 0.93
CA CYS A 133 5.93 -20.80 0.33
C CYS A 133 6.71 -21.74 -0.58
N THR A 134 6.52 -23.05 -0.38
CA THR A 134 7.23 -24.08 -1.16
C THR A 134 6.31 -24.90 -2.05
N CYS A 135 4.99 -24.73 -1.95
CA CYS A 135 4.00 -25.46 -2.78
C CYS A 135 3.53 -24.66 -4.01
N GLY A 136 4.16 -23.51 -4.29
CA GLY A 136 3.81 -22.64 -5.41
C GLY A 136 2.48 -21.88 -5.28
N ARG A 137 1.83 -21.90 -4.09
CA ARG A 137 0.58 -21.14 -3.85
C ARG A 137 0.79 -19.65 -4.11
N ASP A 138 1.90 -19.08 -3.67
CA ASP A 138 2.21 -17.65 -3.83
C ASP A 138 2.26 -17.24 -5.31
N ALA A 139 2.88 -18.07 -6.15
CA ALA A 139 2.93 -17.83 -7.59
C ALA A 139 1.52 -17.85 -8.20
N ARG A 140 0.67 -18.81 -7.79
CA ARG A 140 -0.73 -18.87 -8.23
C ARG A 140 -1.55 -17.68 -7.70
N SER A 141 -1.26 -17.23 -6.48
CA SER A 141 -1.89 -16.06 -5.86
C SER A 141 -1.60 -14.81 -6.65
N MET A 142 -0.32 -14.56 -6.95
CA MET A 142 0.11 -13.44 -7.79
C MET A 142 -0.51 -13.48 -9.18
N GLU A 143 -0.63 -14.67 -9.78
CA GLU A 143 -1.33 -14.83 -11.07
C GLU A 143 -2.83 -14.52 -10.96
N TRP A 144 -3.48 -14.98 -9.89
CA TRP A 144 -4.89 -14.69 -9.64
C TRP A 144 -5.12 -13.18 -9.47
N GLU A 145 -4.29 -12.48 -8.71
CA GLU A 145 -4.38 -11.03 -8.50
C GLU A 145 -4.27 -10.26 -9.83
N VAL A 146 -3.38 -10.70 -10.73
CA VAL A 146 -3.23 -10.11 -12.07
C VAL A 146 -4.48 -10.33 -12.92
N GLN A 147 -5.12 -11.50 -12.82
CA GLN A 147 -6.33 -11.84 -13.56
C GLN A 147 -7.60 -11.23 -12.96
N ASN A 148 -7.57 -10.88 -11.68
CA ASN A 148 -8.72 -10.40 -10.93
C ASN A 148 -8.45 -9.03 -10.31
N PRO A 149 -8.02 -8.00 -11.06
CA PRO A 149 -7.67 -6.72 -10.45
C PRO A 149 -8.89 -6.08 -9.76
N HIS A 150 -8.63 -5.21 -8.78
CA HIS A 150 -9.67 -4.29 -8.32
C HIS A 150 -10.19 -3.43 -9.49
N PRO A 151 -11.48 -3.05 -9.48
CA PRO A 151 -11.99 -2.04 -10.40
C PRO A 151 -11.23 -0.71 -10.24
N ALA A 152 -11.10 0.06 -11.32
CA ALA A 152 -10.39 1.35 -11.30
C ALA A 152 -11.01 2.39 -10.34
N ALA A 153 -12.29 2.22 -10.00
CA ALA A 153 -12.99 3.07 -9.04
C ALA A 153 -12.82 2.62 -7.57
N CYS A 154 -12.09 1.53 -7.31
CA CYS A 154 -11.84 1.07 -5.94
C CYS A 154 -10.96 2.09 -5.21
N PRO A 155 -11.36 2.59 -4.04
CA PRO A 155 -10.59 3.61 -3.32
C PRO A 155 -9.21 3.10 -2.85
N VAL A 156 -9.04 1.78 -2.71
CA VAL A 156 -7.75 1.16 -2.36
C VAL A 156 -6.73 1.25 -3.51
N GLU A 157 -7.19 1.26 -4.77
CA GLU A 157 -6.33 1.39 -5.96
C GLU A 157 -6.29 2.82 -6.52
N ALA A 158 -7.17 3.71 -6.03
CA ALA A 158 -7.25 5.07 -6.54
C ALA A 158 -5.90 5.81 -6.32
N PRO A 159 -5.40 6.53 -7.34
CA PRO A 159 -4.16 7.27 -7.17
C PRO A 159 -4.38 8.42 -6.18
N ASN A 160 -3.41 8.61 -5.30
CA ASN A 160 -3.47 9.72 -4.36
C ASN A 160 -3.35 11.09 -5.05
N PHE A 161 -2.68 11.13 -6.21
CA PHE A 161 -2.66 12.31 -7.07
C PHE A 161 -2.74 11.91 -8.54
N HIS A 162 -3.64 12.54 -9.30
CA HIS A 162 -3.80 12.34 -10.73
C HIS A 162 -3.79 13.68 -11.45
N TYR A 163 -2.73 13.93 -12.22
CA TYR A 163 -2.60 15.11 -13.06
C TYR A 163 -3.22 14.82 -14.45
N LYS A 164 -4.47 15.28 -14.63
CA LYS A 164 -5.37 14.93 -15.73
C LYS A 164 -4.79 15.27 -17.12
N PRO A 165 -4.10 16.41 -17.37
CA PRO A 165 -3.58 16.77 -18.69
C PRO A 165 -2.60 15.76 -19.30
N SER A 166 -1.80 15.10 -18.48
CA SER A 166 -0.82 14.10 -18.94
C SER A 166 -1.22 12.66 -18.62
N GLY A 167 -2.26 12.47 -17.79
CA GLY A 167 -2.63 11.17 -17.23
C GLY A 167 -1.63 10.65 -16.19
N THR A 168 -0.68 11.47 -15.72
CA THR A 168 0.30 11.04 -14.71
C THR A 168 -0.39 10.80 -13.38
N MET A 169 -0.18 9.61 -12.82
CA MET A 169 -0.71 9.24 -11.51
C MET A 169 0.43 9.02 -10.54
N VAL A 170 0.25 9.45 -9.29
CA VAL A 170 1.20 9.26 -8.21
C VAL A 170 0.47 8.62 -7.03
N CYS A 171 1.06 7.55 -6.50
CA CYS A 171 0.58 6.86 -5.32
C CYS A 171 1.64 6.98 -4.21
N TRP A 172 1.21 7.04 -2.95
CA TRP A 172 2.06 6.97 -1.77
C TRP A 172 1.43 6.08 -0.70
N TYR A 173 2.25 5.49 0.15
CA TYR A 173 1.79 4.67 1.26
C TYR A 173 1.73 5.51 2.55
N LYS A 174 0.52 5.67 3.09
CA LYS A 174 0.19 6.43 4.32
C LYS A 174 0.42 7.94 4.24
N TYR A 175 1.58 8.40 3.76
CA TYR A 175 1.92 9.82 3.63
C TYR A 175 2.88 10.09 2.46
N ILE A 176 2.84 11.31 1.94
CA ILE A 176 3.67 11.82 0.84
C ILE A 176 5.16 11.63 1.17
N GLY A 177 5.85 10.94 0.27
CA GLY A 177 7.27 10.59 0.37
C GLY A 177 7.54 9.15 0.80
N ARG A 178 6.54 8.43 1.33
CA ARG A 178 6.69 7.02 1.71
C ARG A 178 6.16 6.10 0.63
N GLY A 179 7.03 5.22 0.12
CA GLY A 179 6.63 4.22 -0.88
C GLY A 179 6.11 4.82 -2.19
N MET A 180 6.56 6.02 -2.56
CA MET A 180 6.03 6.72 -3.73
C MET A 180 6.35 5.99 -5.03
N ALA A 181 5.33 5.84 -5.86
CA ALA A 181 5.43 5.34 -7.21
C ALA A 181 4.55 6.18 -8.13
N TRP A 182 4.88 6.22 -9.41
CA TRP A 182 4.02 6.80 -10.43
C TRP A 182 3.52 5.76 -11.41
N ASN A 183 2.46 6.11 -12.12
CA ASN A 183 2.05 5.46 -13.34
C ASN A 183 2.01 6.45 -14.49
N GLY A 184 2.34 5.96 -15.69
CA GLY A 184 2.45 6.79 -16.88
C GLY A 184 3.79 7.51 -16.99
N SER A 185 3.75 8.65 -17.66
CA SER A 185 4.91 9.52 -17.87
C SER A 185 5.25 10.31 -16.60
N PRO A 186 6.50 10.76 -16.43
CA PRO A 186 6.83 11.72 -15.39
C PRO A 186 6.00 13.00 -15.48
N LEU A 187 5.76 13.65 -14.33
CA LEU A 187 5.09 14.96 -14.29
C LEU A 187 5.87 15.98 -15.14
N PRO A 188 5.20 16.72 -16.05
CA PRO A 188 5.86 17.71 -16.90
C PRO A 188 6.29 18.94 -16.09
N LYS A 189 7.28 19.69 -16.58
CA LYS A 189 7.69 20.94 -15.93
C LYS A 189 6.50 21.92 -15.86
N GLY A 190 6.31 22.57 -14.71
CA GLY A 190 5.24 23.55 -14.50
C GLY A 190 3.89 22.96 -14.04
N TRP A 191 3.78 21.64 -13.88
CA TRP A 191 2.55 20.99 -13.40
C TRP A 191 2.04 21.59 -12.08
N LEU A 192 2.95 21.91 -11.15
CA LEU A 192 2.58 22.47 -9.85
C LEU A 192 1.93 23.85 -10.01
N ASP A 193 2.49 24.71 -10.87
CA ASP A 193 1.95 26.05 -11.11
C ASP A 193 0.54 25.99 -11.70
N GLU A 194 0.25 24.99 -12.55
CA GLU A 194 -1.08 24.76 -13.09
C GLU A 194 -2.07 24.31 -12.01
N CYS A 195 -1.66 23.39 -11.14
CA CYS A 195 -2.47 22.96 -9.99
C CYS A 195 -2.75 24.12 -9.03
N LEU A 196 -1.75 24.94 -8.69
CA LEU A 196 -1.90 26.08 -7.78
C LEU A 196 -2.84 27.16 -8.33
N LYS A 197 -2.85 27.38 -9.66
CA LYS A 197 -3.78 28.32 -10.30
C LYS A 197 -5.23 27.94 -10.10
N VAL A 198 -5.58 26.65 -10.20
CA VAL A 198 -6.97 26.22 -10.03
C VAL A 198 -7.39 26.15 -8.56
N VAL A 199 -6.46 25.92 -7.64
CA VAL A 199 -6.73 26.00 -6.19
C VAL A 199 -7.01 27.44 -5.75
N SER A 200 -6.39 28.42 -6.42
CA SER A 200 -6.51 29.84 -6.09
C SER A 200 -7.60 30.60 -6.87
N ALA A 201 -8.34 29.92 -7.75
CA ALA A 201 -9.38 30.50 -8.59
C ALA A 201 -10.76 30.46 -7.91
#